data_AF-U5S3M6-F1
#
_entry.id   AF-U5S3M6-F1
#
_cell.length_a   1.000
_cell.length_b   1.000
_cell.length_c   1.000
_cell.angle_alpha   90.00
_cell.angle_beta   90.00
_cell.angle_gamma   90.00
#
_symmetry.space_group_name_H-M   'P 1'
#
loop_
_entity.id
_entity.type
_entity.pdbx_description
1 polymer ?
#
loop_
_entity_poly.entity_id
_entity_poly.type
_entity_poly.pdbx_seq_one_letter_code
_entity_poly.pdbx_strand_id
1 'polypeptide(L)'
;GEHGRMSSPAIHPKNGTTNRANGWALLTDLPVAPTNPIDFGAYKFCETCGICADACPFGLIQKGESTWENPAAAKNGLAQGQFKGWRTNNTDCPHCPT
;
A
#
# COMPACT_ATOMS: atom_id res chain seq x y z
N GLY A 1 -1.79 -0.82 -10.70
CA GLY A 1 -2.59 -0.92 -9.46
C GLY A 1 -2.60 0.43 -8.79
N GLU A 2 -3.52 0.64 -7.85
CA GLU A 2 -3.59 1.88 -7.07
C GLU A 2 -3.20 1.67 -5.61
N HIS A 3 -2.76 2.74 -4.95
CA HIS A 3 -2.54 2.75 -3.51
C HIS A 3 -3.86 2.57 -2.76
N GLY A 4 -3.83 1.75 -1.71
CA GLY A 4 -4.97 1.55 -0.82
C GLY A 4 -4.66 1.93 0.62
N ARG A 5 -5.70 2.01 1.46
CA ARG A 5 -5.54 2.34 2.89
C ARG A 5 -4.59 1.39 3.64
N MET A 6 -4.51 0.12 3.23
CA MET A 6 -3.62 -0.91 3.80
C MET A 6 -2.12 -0.68 3.54
N SER A 7 -1.78 0.37 2.78
CA SER A 7 -0.45 0.79 2.38
C SER A 7 0.36 -0.17 1.49
N SER A 8 0.67 -1.37 1.98
CA SER A 8 1.63 -2.28 1.33
C SER A 8 1.11 -2.89 0.01
N PRO A 9 -0.10 -3.48 -0.05
CA PRO A 9 -0.61 -4.04 -1.29
C PRO A 9 -1.18 -2.94 -2.20
N ALA A 10 -0.73 -2.91 -3.45
CA ALA A 10 -1.44 -2.19 -4.51
C ALA A 10 -2.76 -2.92 -4.83
N ILE A 11 -3.85 -2.17 -4.93
CA ILE A 11 -5.17 -2.69 -5.30
C ILE A 11 -5.20 -2.85 -6.82
N HIS A 12 -5.49 -4.06 -7.28
CA HIS A 12 -5.63 -4.40 -8.70
C HIS A 12 -7.12 -4.54 -9.07
N PRO A 13 -7.60 -3.98 -10.21
CA PRO A 13 -9.02 -4.06 -10.60
C PRO A 13 -9.59 -5.48 -10.64
N LYS A 14 -8.78 -6.45 -11.09
CA LYS A 14 -9.20 -7.85 -11.23
C LYS A 14 -9.13 -8.66 -9.93
N ASN A 15 -8.15 -8.38 -9.06
CA ASN A 15 -7.76 -9.29 -7.96
C ASN A 15 -7.79 -8.60 -6.58
N GLY A 16 -8.17 -7.32 -6.50
CA GLY A 16 -8.11 -6.53 -5.28
C GLY A 16 -6.70 -6.50 -4.70
N THR A 17 -6.59 -6.75 -3.40
CA THR A 17 -5.32 -6.73 -2.63
C THR A 17 -4.60 -8.08 -2.57
N THR A 18 -5.15 -9.13 -3.19
CA THR A 18 -4.60 -10.51 -3.09
C THR A 18 -3.39 -10.78 -4.00
N ASN A 19 -2.88 -9.76 -4.68
CA ASN A 19 -1.71 -9.90 -5.55
C ASN A 19 -0.41 -9.91 -4.72
N ARG A 20 0.38 -10.98 -4.82
CA ARG A 20 1.60 -11.18 -4.00
C ARG A 20 2.86 -10.54 -4.59
N ALA A 21 2.86 -10.27 -5.91
CA ALA A 21 3.99 -9.69 -6.64
C ALA A 21 3.84 -8.18 -6.89
N ASN A 22 3.15 -7.47 -5.98
CA ASN A 22 2.97 -6.03 -6.04
C ASN A 22 4.29 -5.29 -5.82
N GLY A 23 5.08 -5.10 -6.88
CA GLY A 23 6.37 -4.40 -6.83
C GLY A 23 7.60 -5.29 -6.96
N TRP A 24 7.44 -6.56 -7.32
CA TRP A 24 8.58 -7.38 -7.73
C TRP A 24 9.00 -6.93 -9.12
N ALA A 25 10.10 -6.19 -9.19
CA ALA A 25 10.66 -5.67 -10.42
C ALA A 25 11.90 -6.46 -10.81
N LEU A 26 12.00 -6.82 -12.09
CA LEU A 26 13.23 -7.32 -12.69
C LEU A 26 13.92 -6.13 -13.36
N LEU A 27 15.12 -5.82 -12.92
CA LEU A 27 15.96 -4.81 -13.57
C LEU A 27 16.58 -5.46 -14.81
N THR A 28 16.36 -4.85 -15.97
CA THR A 28 16.86 -5.34 -17.26
C THR A 28 17.15 -4.17 -18.18
N ASP A 29 18.10 -4.36 -19.08
CA ASP A 29 18.46 -3.49 -20.19
C ASP A 29 17.63 -3.78 -21.46
N LEU A 30 16.77 -4.80 -21.44
CA LEU A 30 15.84 -5.10 -22.53
C LEU A 30 14.93 -3.87 -22.79
N PRO A 31 14.83 -3.36 -24.03
CA PRO A 31 13.96 -2.24 -24.35
C PRO A 31 12.49 -2.68 -24.30
N VAL A 32 11.82 -2.39 -23.19
CA VAL A 32 10.39 -2.64 -23.00
C VAL A 32 9.65 -1.32 -22.88
N ALA A 33 8.55 -1.16 -23.63
CA ALA A 33 7.71 0.02 -23.52
C ALA A 33 7.04 0.08 -22.13
N PRO A 34 7.12 1.21 -21.41
CA PRO A 34 6.43 1.36 -20.14
C PRO A 34 4.91 1.33 -20.34
N THR A 35 4.19 0.76 -19.37
CA THR A 35 2.73 0.81 -19.35
C THR A 35 2.25 2.07 -18.63
N ASN A 36 1.05 2.53 -18.99
CA ASN A 36 0.45 3.70 -18.34
C ASN A 36 0.00 3.36 -16.90
N PRO A 37 0.07 4.33 -15.97
CA PRO A 37 -0.64 4.23 -14.70
C PRO A 37 -2.15 4.01 -14.90
N ILE A 38 -2.81 3.45 -13.89
CA ILE A 38 -4.27 3.25 -13.89
C ILE A 38 -4.92 4.06 -12.79
N ASP A 39 -6.13 4.55 -13.06
CA ASP A 39 -7.06 5.14 -12.09
C ASP A 39 -8.45 4.53 -12.34
N PHE A 40 -8.87 3.68 -11.42
CA PHE A 40 -10.17 3.03 -11.31
C PHE A 40 -10.91 3.45 -10.04
N GLY A 41 -10.46 4.52 -9.36
CA GLY A 41 -11.12 5.11 -8.21
C GLY A 41 -10.88 4.41 -6.87
N ALA A 42 -9.91 3.49 -6.77
CA ALA A 42 -9.61 2.80 -5.52
C ALA A 42 -9.10 3.74 -4.42
N TYR A 43 -8.27 4.72 -4.79
CA TYR A 43 -7.78 5.73 -3.86
C TYR A 43 -8.94 6.54 -3.25
N LYS A 44 -9.84 7.03 -4.11
CA LYS A 44 -11.04 7.78 -3.71
C LYS A 44 -11.97 6.95 -2.83
N PHE A 45 -12.16 5.67 -3.17
CA PHE A 45 -12.94 4.75 -2.35
C PHE A 45 -12.33 4.58 -0.95
N CYS A 46 -11.00 4.56 -0.83
CA CYS A 46 -10.32 4.44 0.46
C CYS A 46 -10.55 5.65 1.38
N GLU A 47 -10.85 6.84 0.86
CA GLU A 47 -11.12 8.05 1.65
C GLU A 47 -12.29 7.85 2.61
N THR A 48 -13.35 7.15 2.18
CA THR A 48 -14.56 6.93 2.99
C THR A 48 -14.69 5.52 3.57
N CYS A 49 -13.97 4.52 3.02
CA CYS A 49 -14.19 3.11 3.39
C CYS A 49 -13.71 2.74 4.80
N GLY A 50 -12.42 2.87 5.10
CA GLY A 50 -11.89 2.58 6.44
C GLY A 50 -11.88 1.11 6.92
N ILE A 51 -12.59 0.18 6.25
CA ILE A 51 -12.87 -1.17 6.80
C ILE A 51 -11.62 -1.95 7.24
N CYS A 52 -10.53 -1.86 6.49
CA CYS A 52 -9.29 -2.54 6.85
C CYS A 52 -8.65 -1.97 8.13
N ALA A 53 -8.76 -0.66 8.34
CA ALA A 53 -8.25 -0.01 9.53
C ALA A 53 -9.09 -0.32 10.78
N ASP A 54 -10.38 -0.57 10.61
CA ASP A 54 -11.26 -1.01 11.69
C ASP A 54 -11.10 -2.50 11.99
N ALA A 55 -10.87 -3.33 10.97
CA ALA A 55 -10.70 -4.76 11.11
C ALA A 55 -9.30 -5.17 11.62
N CYS A 56 -8.30 -4.29 11.54
CA CYS A 56 -6.95 -4.61 11.97
C CYS A 56 -6.91 -4.91 13.48
N PRO A 57 -6.57 -6.14 13.92
CA PRO A 57 -6.62 -6.51 15.34
C PRO A 57 -5.60 -5.74 16.19
N PHE A 58 -4.57 -5.18 15.55
CA PHE A 58 -3.50 -4.42 16.20
C PHE A 58 -3.63 -2.90 16.01
N GLY A 59 -4.65 -2.42 15.28
CA GLY A 59 -4.86 -0.99 15.05
C GLY A 59 -3.72 -0.28 14.32
N LEU A 60 -3.00 -0.98 13.44
CA LEU A 60 -1.75 -0.50 12.83
C LEU A 60 -1.92 0.27 11.52
N ILE A 61 -3.12 0.23 10.95
CA ILE A 61 -3.43 0.90 9.69
C ILE A 61 -3.98 2.30 9.99
N GLN A 62 -3.44 3.30 9.33
CA GLN A 62 -3.84 4.70 9.50
C GLN A 62 -5.34 4.93 9.22
N LYS A 63 -6.01 5.55 10.20
CA LYS A 63 -7.38 6.07 10.07
C LYS A 63 -7.37 7.53 9.60
N GLY A 64 -8.52 8.00 9.11
CA GLY A 64 -8.68 9.38 8.66
C GLY A 64 -8.05 9.66 7.29
N GLU A 65 -7.60 10.90 7.09
CA GLU A 65 -7.05 11.41 5.84
C GLU A 65 -5.65 10.86 5.54
N SER A 66 -5.32 10.76 4.25
CA SER A 66 -3.97 10.43 3.77
C SER A 66 -2.98 11.55 4.10
N THR A 67 -1.72 11.21 4.31
CA THR A 67 -0.66 12.18 4.65
C THR A 67 0.56 12.03 3.75
N TRP A 68 1.34 13.11 3.64
CA TRP A 68 2.69 13.08 3.06
C TRP A 68 3.72 12.51 4.03
N GLU A 69 3.43 12.57 5.33
CA GLU A 69 4.32 12.08 6.36
C GLU A 69 4.43 10.55 6.29
N ASN A 70 5.62 10.06 6.58
CA ASN A 70 5.90 8.63 6.60
C ASN A 70 6.63 8.24 7.88
N PRO A 71 5.95 8.32 9.04
CA PRO A 71 6.55 7.95 10.32
C PRO A 71 6.95 6.47 10.37
N ALA A 72 6.31 5.61 9.54
CA ALA A 72 6.64 4.18 9.44
C ALA A 72 7.99 3.92 8.75
N ALA A 73 8.42 4.75 7.79
CA ALA A 73 9.71 4.60 7.12
C ALA A 73 10.91 4.75 8.06
N ALA A 74 10.79 5.57 9.10
CA ALA A 74 11.86 5.76 10.08
C ALA A 74 12.11 4.50 10.94
N LYS A 75 11.13 3.61 11.07
CA LYS A 75 11.21 2.39 11.89
C LYS A 75 11.48 1.11 11.09
N ASN A 76 11.04 1.06 9.83
CA ASN A 76 10.93 -0.21 9.10
C ASN A 76 12.00 -0.47 8.04
N GLY A 77 12.78 0.53 7.61
CA GLY A 77 13.67 0.42 6.45
C GLY A 77 12.97 0.14 5.11
N LEU A 78 11.72 -0.34 5.15
CA LEU A 78 10.76 -0.46 4.06
C LEU A 78 10.11 0.90 3.91
N ALA A 79 10.62 1.70 2.99
CA ALA A 79 10.00 2.95 2.60
C ALA A 79 8.61 2.65 2.02
N GLN A 80 7.55 2.74 2.83
CA GLN A 80 6.19 2.84 2.33
C GLN A 80 6.11 4.17 1.57
N GLY A 81 6.50 4.21 0.30
CA GLY A 81 7.05 5.35 -0.48
C GLY A 81 6.74 6.82 -0.10
N GLN A 82 7.56 7.73 -0.61
CA GLN A 82 7.43 9.20 -0.40
C GLN A 82 6.30 9.83 -1.24
N PHE A 83 5.08 9.32 -1.11
CA PHE A 83 3.88 9.82 -1.79
C PHE A 83 2.74 10.04 -0.78
N LYS A 84 1.73 10.84 -1.14
CA LYS A 84 0.55 11.09 -0.31
C LYS A 84 -0.31 9.83 -0.20
N GLY A 85 -0.38 9.25 1.00
CA GLY A 85 -1.13 8.02 1.20
C GLY A 85 -1.37 7.68 2.68
N TRP A 86 -2.09 6.60 2.89
CA TRP A 86 -2.19 5.96 4.20
C TRP A 86 -0.99 5.08 4.48
N ARG A 87 -0.57 5.05 5.74
CA ARG A 87 0.54 4.23 6.24
C ARG A 87 0.03 3.06 7.06
N THR A 88 0.80 1.99 7.06
CA THR A 88 0.61 0.86 7.98
C THR A 88 1.87 0.71 8.80
N ASN A 89 1.76 0.71 10.13
CA ASN A 89 2.93 0.45 10.97
C ASN A 89 3.27 -1.05 10.93
N ASN A 90 4.15 -1.43 10.01
CA ASN A 90 4.53 -2.83 9.80
C ASN A 90 5.59 -3.34 10.78
N THR A 91 6.27 -2.47 11.52
CA THR A 91 7.26 -2.89 12.56
C THR A 91 6.54 -3.40 13.80
N ASP A 92 5.39 -2.80 14.12
CA ASP A 92 4.56 -3.24 15.24
C ASP A 92 3.53 -4.30 14.79
N CYS A 93 3.54 -4.68 13.51
CA CYS A 93 2.74 -5.78 12.99
C CYS A 93 3.43 -7.07 13.39
N PRO A 94 2.83 -7.92 14.25
CA PRO A 94 3.29 -9.28 14.39
C PRO A 94 3.00 -9.94 13.04
N HIS A 95 4.00 -9.90 12.17
CA HIS A 95 3.95 -10.52 10.86
C HIS A 95 3.47 -11.97 11.03
N CYS A 96 2.87 -12.53 9.98
CA CYS A 96 2.69 -13.98 9.86
C CYS A 96 3.96 -14.65 10.41
N PRO A 97 3.88 -15.44 11.50
CA PRO A 97 5.07 -16.14 11.99
C PRO A 97 5.65 -16.87 10.77
N THR A 98 6.95 -16.71 10.57
CA THR A 98 7.70 -17.59 9.66
C THR A 98 7.33 -19.03 9.92
#